data_AF-A0A661KCW8-F1
#
_entry.id   AF-A0A661KCW8-F1
#
_cell.length_a   1.000
_cell.length_b   1.000
_cell.length_c   1.000
_cell.angle_alpha   90.00
_cell.angle_beta   90.00
_cell.angle_gamma   90.00
#
_symmetry.space_group_name_H-M   'P 1'
#
loop_
_entity.id
_entity.type
_entity.pdbx_description
1 polymer ?
#
loop_
_entity_poly.entity_id
_entity_poly.type
_entity_poly.pdbx_seq_one_letter_code
_entity_poly.pdbx_strand_id
1 'polypeptide(L)'
;MINNSSPAGSLDGEDCIYFNPSLLEVKYVNGRWKIVEGSHWLFDFDNKKDDALLALEIIKKYKFNQTCFVGRPNPNMKYLRK
;
A
#
# COMPACT_ATOMS: atom_id res chain seq x y z
N MET A 1 1.52 -19.37 1.82
CA MET A 1 2.20 -19.31 0.51
C MET A 1 1.58 -20.35 -0.39
N ILE A 2 0.89 -19.93 -1.45
CA ILE A 2 0.53 -20.79 -2.58
C ILE A 2 1.00 -20.06 -3.85
N ASN A 3 1.97 -20.66 -4.56
CA ASN A 3 2.31 -20.38 -5.97
C ASN A 3 2.57 -18.92 -6.41
N ASN A 4 3.64 -18.28 -5.90
CA ASN A 4 4.36 -17.16 -6.57
C ASN A 4 3.51 -16.08 -7.28
N SER A 5 2.30 -15.86 -6.79
CA SER A 5 1.26 -14.98 -7.34
C SER A 5 0.51 -14.44 -6.15
N SER A 6 0.25 -13.13 -6.15
CA SER A 6 -0.51 -12.50 -5.08
C SER A 6 -1.84 -13.24 -4.86
N PRO A 7 -2.31 -13.39 -3.60
CA PRO A 7 -3.58 -14.04 -3.30
C PRO A 7 -4.70 -13.40 -4.14
N ALA A 8 -5.59 -14.18 -4.77
CA ALA A 8 -6.65 -13.63 -5.62
C ALA A 8 -8.07 -13.81 -5.03
N GLY A 9 -8.17 -14.40 -3.83
CA GLY A 9 -9.45 -14.67 -3.18
C GLY A 9 -9.78 -13.64 -2.13
N SER A 10 -11.05 -13.21 -2.08
CA SER A 10 -11.59 -12.44 -0.97
C SER A 10 -11.64 -13.31 0.30
N LEU A 11 -10.82 -13.02 1.30
CA LEU A 11 -10.90 -13.55 2.65
C LEU A 11 -11.99 -12.78 3.42
N ASP A 12 -12.96 -13.50 3.99
CA ASP A 12 -13.93 -12.91 4.92
C ASP A 12 -13.16 -12.18 6.05
N GLY A 13 -13.40 -10.87 6.18
CA GLY A 13 -12.70 -10.00 7.14
C GLY A 13 -11.45 -9.28 6.63
N GLU A 14 -11.16 -9.32 5.32
CA GLU A 14 -10.16 -8.42 4.72
C GLU A 14 -10.76 -7.06 4.31
N ASP A 15 -10.03 -5.99 4.61
CA ASP A 15 -10.36 -4.64 4.17
C ASP A 15 -9.35 -4.23 3.11
N CYS A 16 -9.73 -4.39 1.84
CA CYS A 16 -8.90 -4.02 0.70
C CYS A 16 -9.20 -2.58 0.27
N ILE A 17 -8.20 -1.71 0.41
CA ILE A 17 -8.23 -0.38 -0.18
C ILE A 17 -7.67 -0.49 -1.59
N TYR A 18 -8.55 -0.29 -2.57
CA TYR A 18 -8.16 -0.16 -3.96
C TYR A 18 -7.49 1.20 -4.18
N PHE A 19 -6.40 1.21 -4.94
CA PHE A 19 -5.72 2.43 -5.36
C PHE A 19 -5.21 2.28 -6.80
N ASN A 20 -5.16 3.37 -7.53
CA ASN A 20 -4.60 3.46 -8.87
C ASN A 20 -3.10 3.76 -8.77
N PRO A 21 -2.22 2.79 -9.10
CA PRO A 21 -0.77 2.99 -9.00
C PRO A 21 -0.25 4.15 -9.87
N SER A 22 -0.96 4.53 -10.92
CA SER A 22 -0.61 5.66 -11.79
C SER A 22 -0.83 7.02 -11.12
N LEU A 23 -1.74 7.10 -10.14
CA LEU A 23 -2.09 8.33 -9.42
C LEU A 23 -1.32 8.47 -8.10
N LEU A 24 -0.42 7.52 -7.79
CA LEU A 24 0.36 7.56 -6.57
C LEU A 24 1.51 8.56 -6.64
N GLU A 25 1.60 9.35 -5.58
CA GLU A 25 2.60 10.40 -5.40
C GLU A 25 3.23 10.30 -4.00
N VAL A 26 4.52 10.62 -3.90
CA VAL A 26 5.17 10.84 -2.59
C VAL A 26 5.00 12.31 -2.22
N LYS A 27 4.37 12.58 -1.06
CA LYS A 27 4.20 13.94 -0.52
C LYS A 27 4.76 14.04 0.88
N TYR A 28 5.33 15.21 1.19
CA TYR A 28 5.72 15.57 2.54
C TYR A 28 4.56 16.31 3.22
N VAL A 29 3.95 15.70 4.22
CA VAL A 29 2.77 16.22 4.91
C VAL A 29 2.95 16.15 6.42
N ASN A 30 2.85 17.30 7.08
CA ASN A 30 2.96 17.44 8.53
C ASN A 30 4.26 16.83 9.11
N GLY A 31 5.39 17.07 8.43
CA GLY A 31 6.70 16.58 8.89
C GLY A 31 7.03 15.14 8.49
N ARG A 32 6.19 14.48 7.68
CA ARG A 32 6.36 13.07 7.29
C ARG A 32 6.19 12.83 5.81
N TRP A 33 6.95 11.88 5.27
CA TRP A 33 6.87 11.40 3.89
C TRP A 33 5.80 10.32 3.78
N LYS A 34 4.85 10.54 2.87
CA LYS A 34 3.71 9.64 2.67
C LYS A 34 3.52 9.34 1.20
N ILE A 35 3.07 8.13 0.90
CA ILE A 35 2.52 7.81 -0.42
C ILE A 35 1.02 8.07 -0.37
N VAL A 36 0.54 8.89 -1.31
CA VAL A 36 -0.84 9.36 -1.33
C VAL A 36 -1.47 9.10 -2.70
N GLU A 37 -2.78 8.94 -2.70
CA GLU A 37 -3.64 8.98 -3.88
C GLU A 37 -4.64 10.11 -3.68
N GLY A 38 -4.47 11.22 -4.40
CA GLY A 38 -5.32 12.40 -4.23
C GLY A 38 -5.28 12.94 -2.79
N SER A 39 -6.40 12.85 -2.08
CA SER A 39 -6.57 13.27 -0.68
C SER A 39 -6.31 12.17 0.35
N HIS A 40 -6.12 10.91 -0.08
CA HIS A 40 -5.98 9.76 0.81
C HIS A 40 -4.51 9.36 0.97
N TRP A 41 -4.08 9.07 2.19
CA TRP A 41 -2.73 8.57 2.47
C TRP A 41 -2.77 7.05 2.61
N LEU A 42 -1.90 6.37 1.87
CA LEU A 42 -1.81 4.91 1.82
C LEU A 42 -0.70 4.38 2.75
N PHE A 43 0.45 5.05 2.75
CA PHE A 43 1.63 4.65 3.52
C PHE A 43 2.32 5.88 4.14
N ASP A 44 2.83 5.73 5.36
CA ASP A 44 3.62 6.74 6.09
C ASP A 44 5.02 6.17 6.36
N PHE A 45 6.04 6.91 5.92
CA PHE A 45 7.46 6.57 6.02
C PHE A 45 8.19 7.48 7.01
N ASP A 46 7.46 8.28 7.80
CA ASP A 46 8.02 9.23 8.75
C ASP A 46 9.04 10.17 8.07
N ASN A 47 10.26 10.28 8.55
CA ASN A 47 11.30 11.12 7.96
C ASN A 47 12.08 10.45 6.81
N LYS A 48 11.71 9.23 6.38
CA LYS A 48 12.46 8.44 5.39
C LYS A 48 11.94 8.66 3.96
N LYS A 49 12.42 9.72 3.32
CA LYS A 49 12.07 10.04 1.93
C LYS A 49 12.43 8.93 0.94
N ASP A 50 13.64 8.39 1.06
CA ASP A 50 14.17 7.43 0.09
C ASP A 50 13.41 6.09 0.15
N ASP A 51 13.03 5.65 1.34
CA ASP A 51 12.16 4.47 1.53
C ASP A 51 10.79 4.68 0.86
N ALA A 52 10.22 5.89 0.96
CA ALA A 52 8.95 6.22 0.33
C ALA A 52 9.04 6.20 -1.21
N LEU A 53 10.14 6.71 -1.76
CA LEU A 53 10.41 6.67 -3.21
C LEU A 53 10.60 5.24 -3.70
N LEU A 54 11.42 4.44 -3.00
CA LEU A 54 11.65 3.04 -3.33
C LEU A 54 10.35 2.24 -3.29
N ALA A 55 9.51 2.46 -2.26
CA ALA A 55 8.22 1.81 -2.17
C ALA A 55 7.29 2.21 -3.32
N LEU A 56 7.26 3.49 -3.72
CA LEU A 56 6.48 3.94 -4.88
C LEU A 56 6.95 3.25 -6.17
N GLU A 57 8.27 3.13 -6.38
CA GLU A 57 8.83 2.42 -7.53
C GLU A 57 8.42 0.94 -7.54
N ILE A 58 8.50 0.26 -6.40
CA ILE A 58 8.06 -1.13 -6.24
C ILE A 58 6.57 -1.25 -6.57
N ILE A 59 5.72 -0.38 -6.02
CA ILE A 59 4.28 -0.40 -6.26
C ILE A 59 3.95 -0.23 -7.74
N LYS A 60 4.58 0.73 -8.41
CA LYS A 60 4.40 0.97 -9.85
C LYS A 60 4.96 -0.18 -10.70
N LYS A 61 6.13 -0.71 -10.35
CA LYS A 61 6.79 -1.81 -11.06
C LYS A 61 5.95 -3.10 -11.05
N TYR A 62 5.42 -3.47 -9.90
CA TYR A 62 4.62 -4.69 -9.76
C TYR A 62 3.12 -4.47 -10.04
N LYS A 63 2.71 -3.23 -10.36
CA LYS A 63 1.33 -2.84 -10.66
C LYS A 63 0.35 -3.30 -9.58
N PHE A 64 0.75 -3.19 -8.31
CA PHE A 64 -0.16 -3.43 -7.19
C PHE A 64 -1.29 -2.39 -7.26
N ASN A 65 -2.52 -2.83 -7.09
CA ASN A 65 -3.72 -1.99 -7.18
C ASN A 65 -4.60 -2.07 -5.92
N GLN A 66 -4.19 -2.87 -4.94
CA GLN A 66 -4.94 -3.17 -3.73
C GLN A 66 -3.96 -3.32 -2.56
N THR A 67 -4.22 -2.63 -1.45
CA THR A 67 -3.61 -2.98 -0.16
C THR A 67 -4.71 -3.61 0.68
N CYS A 68 -4.46 -4.82 1.19
CA CYS A 68 -5.44 -5.54 2.00
C CYS A 68 -4.94 -5.65 3.44
N PHE A 69 -5.79 -5.26 4.38
CA PHE A 69 -5.54 -5.36 5.81
C PHE A 69 -6.34 -6.55 6.36
N VAL A 70 -5.69 -7.46 7.09
CA VAL A 70 -6.36 -8.58 7.76
C VAL A 70 -6.32 -8.34 9.27
N GLY A 71 -7.49 -8.35 9.92
CA GLY A 71 -7.64 -8.31 11.38
C GLY A 71 -7.67 -6.91 12.01
N ARG A 72 -8.49 -5.97 11.50
CA ARG A 72 -8.80 -4.74 12.28
C ARG A 72 -9.54 -5.11 13.59
N PRO A 73 -9.36 -4.37 14.70
CA PRO A 73 -8.58 -3.12 14.83
C PRO A 73 -7.07 -3.30 15.08
N ASN A 74 -6.56 -4.51 15.32
CA ASN A 74 -5.12 -4.80 15.51
C ASN A 74 -4.59 -5.76 14.41
N PRO A 75 -4.29 -5.27 13.21
CA PRO A 75 -3.90 -6.12 12.10
C PRO A 75 -2.46 -6.63 12.25
N ASN A 76 -2.30 -7.94 12.41
CA ASN A 76 -0.98 -8.60 12.54
C ASN A 76 -0.23 -8.72 11.20
N MET A 77 -0.85 -8.41 10.06
CA MET A 77 -0.21 -8.48 8.74
C MET A 77 -0.83 -7.53 7.72
N LYS A 78 0.02 -6.81 6.98
CA LYS A 78 -0.35 -5.99 5.81
C LYS A 78 0.28 -6.61 4.56
N TYR A 79 -0.49 -6.81 3.49
CA TYR A 79 0.04 -7.28 2.20
C TYR A 79 -0.57 -6.54 1.00
N LEU A 80 0.13 -6.58 -0.13
CA LEU A 80 -0.27 -5.95 -1.41
C LEU A 80 -0.83 -7.02 -2.38
N ARG A 81 -1.92 -6.70 -3.08
CA ARG A 81 -2.65 -7.60 -4.00
C ARG A 81 -2.81 -6.98 -5.40
N LYS A 82 -3.14 -7.81 -6.38
CA LYS A 82 -3.46 -7.43 -7.78
C LYS A 82 -4.91 -7.77 -8.09
#